data_AF-A0A0K0JX05-F1
#
_entry.id   AF-A0A0K0JX05-F1
#
_cell.length_a   1.000
_cell.length_b   1.000
_cell.length_c   1.000
_cell.angle_alpha   90.00
_cell.angle_beta   90.00
_cell.angle_gamma   90.00
#
_symmetry.space_group_name_H-M   'P 1'
#
loop_
_entity.id
_entity.type
_entity.pdbx_description
1 polymer ?
#
loop_
_entity_poly.entity_id
_entity_poly.type
_entity_poly.pdbx_seq_one_letter_code
_entity_poly.pdbx_strand_id
1 'polypeptide(L)'
;MLFSKEVEAINLDMPEVSNKIAILFDSGAQATRISKKLAKRLHLEDIDYEQVTFAGFGNRNPQTSLSAKVRIGIKTIKADIIPIIATVVDYLTNKIRVISVNQDNASHISTLFPLTEEISS
;
A
#
# COMPACT_ATOMS: atom_id res chain seq x y z
N MET A 1 1.55 0.24 -13.27
CA MET A 1 0.07 0.36 -13.37
C MET A 1 -0.51 0.23 -11.97
N LEU A 2 -1.47 1.08 -11.61
CA LEU A 2 -2.08 1.09 -10.27
C LEU A 2 -3.53 0.61 -10.32
N PHE A 3 -3.85 -0.47 -9.63
CA PHE A 3 -5.24 -0.92 -9.43
C PHE A 3 -5.70 -0.63 -8.02
N SER A 4 -7.00 -0.37 -7.85
CA SER A 4 -7.62 -0.17 -6.55
C SER A 4 -8.82 -1.08 -6.37
N LYS A 5 -8.96 -1.66 -5.18
CA LYS A 5 -10.15 -2.45 -4.82
C LYS A 5 -10.48 -2.26 -3.35
N GLU A 6 -11.77 -2.04 -3.05
CA GLU A 6 -12.26 -2.10 -1.68
C GLU A 6 -12.30 -3.56 -1.21
N VAL A 7 -11.73 -3.82 -0.03
CA VAL A 7 -11.69 -5.11 0.64
C VAL A 7 -11.97 -4.94 2.12
N GLU A 8 -12.25 -6.04 2.80
CA GLU A 8 -12.30 -6.08 4.26
C GLU A 8 -10.97 -6.61 4.80
N ALA A 9 -10.31 -5.80 5.63
CA ALA A 9 -9.13 -6.21 6.38
C ALA A 9 -9.50 -6.53 7.82
N ILE A 10 -8.84 -7.54 8.39
CA ILE A 10 -9.10 -8.04 9.74
C ILE A 10 -7.80 -8.21 10.52
N ASN A 11 -7.92 -8.21 11.85
CA ASN A 11 -6.91 -8.79 12.72
C ASN A 11 -7.06 -10.33 12.70
N LEU A 12 -5.96 -11.08 12.55
CA LEU A 12 -6.03 -12.54 12.49
C LEU A 12 -6.25 -13.18 13.87
N ASP A 13 -5.81 -12.51 14.93
CA ASP A 13 -5.95 -12.97 16.31
C ASP A 13 -7.30 -12.51 16.92
N MET A 14 -7.86 -11.42 16.38
CA MET A 14 -9.19 -10.88 16.73
C MET A 14 -10.05 -10.62 15.47
N PRO A 15 -10.55 -11.66 14.77
CA PRO A 15 -11.25 -11.52 13.49
C PRO A 15 -12.52 -10.63 13.52
N GLU A 16 -13.09 -10.39 14.70
CA GLU A 16 -14.19 -9.45 14.92
C GLU A 16 -13.77 -7.98 14.73
N VAL A 17 -12.48 -7.68 14.86
CA VAL A 17 -11.91 -6.37 14.58
C VAL A 17 -11.61 -6.28 13.08
N SER A 18 -12.54 -5.70 12.33
CA SER A 18 -12.42 -5.53 10.88
C SER A 18 -12.51 -4.07 10.44
N ASN A 19 -12.07 -3.82 9.20
CA ASN A 19 -12.23 -2.53 8.56
C ASN A 19 -12.29 -2.63 7.04
N LYS A 20 -13.22 -1.91 6.42
CA LYS A 20 -13.21 -1.73 4.96
C LYS A 20 -12.11 -0.76 4.56
N ILE A 21 -11.27 -1.17 3.62
CA ILE A 21 -10.14 -0.41 3.13
C ILE A 21 -10.05 -0.51 1.61
N ALA A 22 -9.41 0.47 0.97
CA ALA A 22 -8.95 0.32 -0.41
C ALA A 22 -7.52 -0.22 -0.39
N ILE A 23 -7.27 -1.31 -1.12
CA ILE A 23 -5.92 -1.77 -1.43
C ILE A 23 -5.53 -1.20 -2.79
N LEU A 24 -4.33 -0.65 -2.84
CA LEU A 24 -3.68 -0.20 -4.07
C LEU A 24 -2.64 -1.25 -4.49
N PHE A 25 -2.84 -1.86 -5.65
CA PHE A 25 -1.88 -2.77 -6.26
C PHE A 25 -1.02 -1.98 -7.25
N ASP A 26 0.23 -1.77 -6.88
CA ASP A 26 1.23 -1.15 -7.74
C ASP A 26 2.21 -2.24 -8.20
N SER A 27 2.33 -2.42 -9.52
CA SER A 27 3.29 -3.36 -10.11
C SER A 27 4.75 -3.05 -9.74
N GLY A 28 5.06 -1.82 -9.34
CA GLY A 28 6.39 -1.42 -8.86
C GLY A 28 6.56 -1.51 -7.34
N ALA A 29 5.53 -1.89 -6.58
CA ALA A 29 5.65 -1.96 -5.12
C ALA A 29 6.50 -3.16 -4.68
N GLN A 30 7.59 -2.88 -3.97
CA GLN A 30 8.48 -3.89 -3.40
C GLN A 30 7.95 -4.51 -2.10
N ALA A 31 7.00 -3.85 -1.44
CA ALA A 31 6.45 -4.30 -0.17
C ALA A 31 4.99 -3.85 -0.02
N THR A 32 4.22 -4.61 0.75
CA THR A 32 2.90 -4.18 1.20
C THR A 32 3.05 -3.21 2.35
N ARG A 33 2.36 -2.06 2.28
CA ARG A 33 2.42 -1.02 3.30
C ARG A 33 1.04 -0.65 3.79
N ILE A 34 0.92 -0.41 5.08
CA ILE A 34 -0.30 0.12 5.68
C ILE A 34 0.00 1.36 6.50
N SER A 35 -1.00 2.23 6.67
CA SER A 35 -0.85 3.36 7.57
C SER A 35 -0.85 2.90 9.04
N LYS A 36 -0.11 3.62 9.88
CA LYS A 36 -0.18 3.48 11.34
C LYS A 36 -1.60 3.66 11.89
N LYS A 37 -2.40 4.52 11.23
CA LYS A 37 -3.83 4.68 11.56
C LYS A 37 -4.60 3.38 11.32
N LEU A 38 -4.36 2.68 10.20
CA LEU A 38 -4.99 1.40 9.94
C LEU A 38 -4.55 0.34 10.95
N ALA A 39 -3.25 0.22 11.21
CA ALA A 39 -2.72 -0.72 12.21
C ALA A 39 -3.39 -0.53 13.58
N LYS A 40 -3.53 0.72 14.03
CA LYS A 40 -4.23 1.05 15.28
C LYS A 40 -5.71 0.68 15.25
N ARG A 41 -6.44 0.97 14.18
CA ARG A 41 -7.88 0.60 14.08
C ARG A 41 -8.10 -0.91 14.11
N LEU A 42 -7.11 -1.68 13.68
CA LEU A 42 -7.15 -3.14 13.66
C LEU A 42 -6.47 -3.77 14.89
N HIS A 43 -5.98 -2.96 15.84
CA HIS A 43 -5.25 -3.43 17.02
C HIS A 43 -4.13 -4.43 16.67
N LEU A 44 -3.40 -4.16 15.58
CA LEU A 44 -2.34 -5.07 15.14
C LEU A 44 -1.12 -4.94 16.05
N GLU A 45 -0.51 -6.07 16.36
CA GLU A 45 0.74 -6.15 17.10
C GLU A 45 1.95 -6.16 16.13
N ASP A 46 3.02 -5.50 16.56
CA ASP A 46 4.30 -5.50 15.85
C ASP A 46 4.91 -6.91 15.97
N ILE A 47 5.31 -7.50 14.83
CA ILE A 47 5.94 -8.83 14.79
C ILE A 47 7.43 -8.80 14.46
N ASP A 48 7.90 -7.71 13.85
CA ASP A 48 9.28 -7.50 13.42
C ASP A 48 9.48 -6.00 13.08
N TYR A 49 10.70 -5.57 12.80
CA TYR A 49 11.02 -4.21 12.37
C TYR A 49 11.94 -4.22 11.14
N GLU A 50 11.76 -3.27 10.24
CA GLU A 50 12.64 -3.07 9.10
C GLU A 50 12.99 -1.60 8.89
N GLN A 51 14.15 -1.34 8.30
CA GLN A 51 14.48 0.01 7.84
C GLN A 51 13.80 0.28 6.50
N VAL A 52 13.04 1.37 6.43
CA VAL A 52 12.37 1.82 5.20
C VAL A 52 12.94 3.17 4.82
N THR A 53 13.43 3.25 3.59
CA THR A 53 13.93 4.49 3.02
C THR A 53 12.89 5.09 2.10
N PHE A 54 12.48 6.32 2.38
CA PHE A 54 11.52 7.08 1.60
C PHE A 54 12.22 8.19 0.83
N ALA A 55 12.01 8.22 -0.48
CA ALA A 55 12.35 9.35 -1.34
C ALA A 55 11.07 9.88 -1.98
N GLY A 56 10.83 11.19 -1.88
CA GLY A 56 9.76 11.86 -2.60
C GLY A 56 10.21 12.26 -4.00
N PHE A 57 9.27 12.51 -4.91
CA PHE A 57 9.57 13.10 -6.21
C PHE A 57 10.29 14.45 -6.02
N GLY A 58 11.50 14.57 -6.57
CA GLY A 58 12.33 15.77 -6.45
C GLY A 58 13.11 15.91 -5.13
N ASN A 59 12.88 15.05 -4.13
CA ASN A 59 13.69 15.05 -2.91
C ASN A 59 14.96 14.22 -3.13
N ARG A 60 16.12 14.88 -3.16
CA ARG A 60 17.43 14.24 -3.31
C ARG A 60 17.96 13.62 -2.02
N ASN A 61 17.34 13.90 -0.88
CA ASN A 61 17.75 13.39 0.43
C ASN A 61 16.73 12.36 0.91
N PRO A 62 16.93 11.06 0.59
CA PRO A 62 16.08 10.01 1.11
C PRO A 62 16.14 9.97 2.64
N GLN A 63 15.00 9.73 3.28
CA GLN A 63 14.92 9.56 4.73
C GLN A 63 14.69 8.10 5.07
N THR A 64 15.58 7.54 5.88
CA THR A 64 15.44 6.18 6.41
C THR A 64 14.84 6.22 7.81
N SER A 65 13.82 5.40 8.05
CA SER A 65 13.22 5.21 9.36
C SER A 65 13.00 3.74 9.67
N LEU A 66 13.03 3.40 10.96
CA LEU A 66 12.61 2.08 11.42
C LEU A 66 11.08 1.99 11.38
N SER A 67 10.55 0.98 10.71
CA SER A 67 9.11 0.73 10.56
C SER A 67 8.78 -0.67 11.09
N ALA A 68 7.66 -0.79 11.79
CA ALA A 68 7.16 -2.08 12.26
C ALA A 68 6.58 -2.91 11.10
N LYS A 69 6.70 -4.23 11.20
CA LYS A 69 5.92 -5.19 10.42
C LYS A 69 4.78 -5.70 11.27
N VAL A 70 3.63 -5.90 10.62
CA VAL A 70 2.44 -6.47 11.23
C VAL A 70 1.84 -7.54 10.34
N ARG A 71 1.06 -8.44 10.92
CA ARG A 71 0.28 -9.43 10.20
C ARG A 71 -1.18 -8.99 10.08
N ILE A 72 -1.72 -8.97 8.88
CA ILE A 72 -3.10 -8.56 8.60
C ILE A 72 -3.80 -9.63 7.76
N GLY A 73 -5.09 -9.88 8.01
CA GLY A 73 -5.90 -10.75 7.15
C GLY A 73 -6.67 -9.92 6.13
N ILE A 74 -6.67 -10.32 4.87
CA ILE A 74 -7.57 -9.77 3.85
C ILE A 74 -8.66 -10.80 3.55
N LYS A 75 -9.91 -10.42 3.79
CA LYS A 75 -11.07 -11.24 3.50
C LYS A 75 -11.47 -11.06 2.05
N THR A 76 -11.48 -12.16 1.31
CA THR A 76 -11.89 -12.20 -0.09
C THR A 76 -13.41 -12.28 -0.23
N ILE A 77 -13.90 -12.11 -1.46
CA ILE A 77 -15.33 -12.27 -1.79
C ILE A 77 -15.82 -13.70 -1.47
N LYS A 78 -14.94 -14.70 -1.53
CA LYS A 78 -15.24 -16.09 -1.18
C LYS A 78 -15.15 -16.39 0.32
N ALA A 79 -15.00 -15.35 1.14
CA ALA A 79 -14.75 -15.42 2.58
C ALA A 79 -13.43 -16.12 3.00
N ASP A 80 -12.57 -16.48 2.04
CA ASP A 80 -11.20 -16.90 2.34
C ASP A 80 -10.42 -15.74 2.97
N ILE A 81 -9.56 -16.04 3.94
CA ILE A 81 -8.69 -15.06 4.61
C ILE A 81 -7.27 -15.27 4.10
N ILE A 82 -6.71 -14.23 3.48
CA ILE A 82 -5.32 -14.22 3.02
C ILE A 82 -4.48 -13.45 4.03
N PRO A 83 -3.58 -14.11 4.78
CA PRO A 83 -2.66 -13.41 5.68
C PRO A 83 -1.57 -12.69 4.87
N ILE A 84 -1.30 -11.44 5.21
CA ILE A 84 -0.29 -10.60 4.58
C ILE A 84 0.60 -10.00 5.67
N ILE A 85 1.91 -9.95 5.42
CA ILE A 85 2.83 -9.13 6.21
C ILE A 85 2.92 -7.76 5.57
N ALA A 86 2.64 -6.72 6.36
CA ALA A 86 2.67 -5.35 5.89
C ALA A 86 3.56 -4.49 6.77
N THR A 87 4.24 -3.54 6.14
CA THR A 87 5.05 -2.54 6.84
C THR A 87 4.19 -1.35 7.23
N VAL A 88 4.25 -0.98 8.49
CA VAL A 88 3.52 0.17 9.04
C VAL A 88 4.30 1.44 8.76
N VAL A 89 3.68 2.35 8.02
CA VAL A 89 4.26 3.65 7.69
C VAL A 89 3.41 4.77 8.29
N ASP A 90 4.06 5.85 8.76
CA ASP A 90 3.36 6.96 9.41
C ASP A 90 2.40 7.68 8.44
N TYR A 91 2.83 7.88 7.20
CA TYR A 91 2.02 8.51 6.16
C TYR A 91 2.30 7.87 4.79
N LEU A 92 1.27 7.30 4.15
CA LEU A 92 1.27 7.15 2.70
C LEU A 92 1.11 8.57 2.14
N THR A 93 2.16 9.06 1.49
CA THR A 93 2.25 10.29 0.66
C THR A 93 1.09 11.28 0.80
N ASN A 94 1.39 12.51 1.26
CA ASN A 94 0.49 13.68 1.32
C ASN A 94 -0.72 13.57 0.38
N LYS A 95 -1.95 13.56 0.93
CA LYS A 95 -3.24 13.52 0.21
C LYS A 95 -3.09 13.03 -1.24
N ILE A 96 -3.07 11.71 -1.44
CA ILE A 96 -3.10 11.11 -2.79
C ILE A 96 -4.20 11.81 -3.59
N ARG A 97 -3.80 12.62 -4.58
CA ARG A 97 -4.74 13.24 -5.51
C ARG A 97 -5.08 12.18 -6.54
N VAL A 98 -6.18 11.47 -6.32
CA VAL A 98 -6.73 10.54 -7.31
C VAL A 98 -7.41 11.39 -8.38
N ILE A 99 -6.88 11.37 -9.61
CA ILE A 99 -7.54 11.95 -10.76
C ILE A 99 -8.27 10.80 -11.46
N SER A 100 -9.60 10.88 -11.53
CA SER A 100 -10.38 9.96 -12.36
C SER A 100 -10.07 10.24 -13.82
N VAL A 101 -9.52 9.25 -14.52
CA VAL A 101 -9.21 9.32 -15.95
C VAL A 101 -10.27 8.54 -16.72
N ASN A 102 -10.84 9.16 -17.74
CA ASN A 102 -11.60 8.44 -18.76
C ASN A 102 -10.63 7.78 -19.76
N GLN A 103 -11.13 7.00 -20.71
CA GLN A 103 -10.27 6.30 -21.68
C GLN A 103 -9.40 7.27 -22.51
N ASP A 104 -9.93 8.43 -22.88
CA ASP A 104 -9.20 9.46 -23.63
C ASP A 104 -8.06 10.07 -22.79
N ASN A 105 -8.30 10.34 -21.52
CA ASN A 105 -7.27 10.83 -20.61
C ASN A 105 -6.21 9.76 -20.35
N ALA A 106 -6.61 8.49 -20.26
CA ALA A 106 -5.68 7.39 -20.00
C ALA A 106 -4.67 7.21 -21.15
N SER A 107 -5.13 7.31 -22.40
CA SER A 107 -4.24 7.24 -23.57
C SER A 107 -3.27 8.42 -23.60
N HIS A 108 -3.74 9.64 -23.30
CA HIS A 108 -2.88 10.82 -23.19
C HIS A 108 -1.85 10.71 -22.05
N ILE A 109 -2.24 10.23 -20.86
CA ILE A 109 -1.30 10.10 -19.73
C ILE A 109 -0.23 9.06 -20.03
N SER A 110 -0.57 7.97 -20.74
CA SER A 110 0.39 6.94 -21.12
C SER A 110 1.49 7.46 -22.05
N THR A 111 1.22 8.51 -22.84
CA THR A 111 2.24 9.14 -23.71
C THR A 111 3.10 10.15 -22.96
N LEU A 112 2.56 10.80 -21.92
CA LEU A 112 3.29 11.74 -21.06
C LEU A 112 4.28 11.07 -20.10
N PHE A 113 3.96 9.85 -19.65
CA PHE A 113 4.81 9.04 -18.77
C PHE A 113 5.02 7.67 -19.42
N PRO A 114 5.96 7.53 -20.37
CA PRO A 114 6.24 6.23 -20.96
C PRO A 114 6.65 5.25 -19.85
N LEU A 115 5.80 4.26 -19.57
CA LEU A 115 5.97 3.29 -18.48
C LEU A 115 7.08 2.24 -18.76
N THR A 116 8.00 2.56 -19.67
CA THR A 116 9.12 1.72 -20.06
C THR A 116 10.41 2.45 -19.74
N GLU A 117 10.79 2.48 -18.45
CA GLU A 117 12.21 2.55 -18.14
C GLU A 117 12.72 1.12 -18.04
N GLU A 118 13.70 0.84 -18.89
CA GLU A 118 14.25 -0.46 -19.22
C GLU A 118 14.75 -1.22 -17.99
N ILE A 119 14.40 -2.50 -17.93
CA ILE A 119 15.09 -3.50 -17.11
C ILE A 119 16.50 -3.61 -17.70
N SER A 120 17.43 -2.77 -17.25
CA SER A 120 18.85 -3.02 -17.45
C SER A 120 19.25 -4.19 -16.55
N SER A 121 19.63 -5.27 -17.23
CA SER A 121 20.19 -6.54 -16.78
C SER A 121 21.23 -6.44 -15.67
#